data_AF-A0A502FIB0-F1
#
_entry.id   AF-A0A502FIB0-F1
#
_cell.length_a   1.000
_cell.length_b   1.000
_cell.length_c   1.000
_cell.angle_alpha   90.00
_cell.angle_beta   90.00
_cell.angle_gamma   90.00
#
_symmetry.space_group_name_H-M   'P 1'
#
loop_
_entity.id
_entity.type
_entity.pdbx_description
1 polymer ?
#
loop_
_entity_poly.entity_id
_entity_poly.type
_entity_poly.pdbx_seq_one_letter_code
_entity_poly.pdbx_strand_id
1 'polypeptide(L)'
;MLRFGPAMGPVAVVVLPLFEEANRVRALAAAICRALARRGIGSLLPDVPGQGESRVPLEQCGLPDFSDGIADAVKQNSDTSRRCYSVAIRSGALLDRTAAVHGRWQLAPQDGASLLRDLKRIRQAARPGTPLGDRWYQDGDAPVEIAGNRIAPDLLTALPLSKPWGRENGGVVRTVRLETDTLPADRHVAGTPLWRRAEPDTDPALAALLADDIADWIARCEG
;
A
#
# COMPACT_ATOMS: atom_id res chain seq x y z
N MET A 1 -9.51 -7.97 8.94
CA MET A 1 -9.59 -7.74 7.49
C MET A 1 -11.05 -7.49 7.08
N LEU A 2 -11.30 -6.41 6.35
CA LEU A 2 -12.63 -6.12 5.78
C LEU A 2 -12.82 -6.81 4.43
N ARG A 3 -14.05 -7.17 4.10
CA ARG A 3 -14.44 -7.80 2.83
C ARG A 3 -15.64 -7.06 2.22
N PHE A 4 -15.66 -6.92 0.90
CA PHE A 4 -16.74 -6.25 0.17
C PHE A 4 -17.07 -7.02 -1.11
N GLY A 5 -18.30 -6.84 -1.61
CA GLY A 5 -18.72 -7.35 -2.92
C GLY A 5 -19.06 -8.85 -2.91
N PRO A 6 -19.20 -9.45 -4.10
CA PRO A 6 -19.68 -10.82 -4.25
C PRO A 6 -18.70 -11.87 -3.72
N ALA A 7 -19.26 -13.03 -3.35
CA ALA A 7 -18.51 -14.20 -2.89
C ALA A 7 -17.83 -14.98 -4.04
N MET A 8 -18.20 -14.70 -5.30
CA MET A 8 -17.67 -15.33 -6.50
C MET A 8 -16.96 -14.31 -7.39
N GLY A 9 -16.23 -14.78 -8.39
CA GLY A 9 -15.49 -13.94 -9.34
C GLY A 9 -14.15 -13.42 -8.79
N PRO A 10 -13.49 -12.51 -9.54
CA PRO A 10 -12.18 -11.99 -9.16
C PRO A 10 -12.21 -11.18 -7.87
N VAL A 11 -11.06 -11.12 -7.20
CA VAL A 11 -10.87 -10.43 -5.92
C VAL A 11 -9.76 -9.39 -6.04
N ALA A 12 -10.05 -8.15 -5.70
CA ALA A 12 -9.06 -7.09 -5.50
C ALA A 12 -8.59 -7.08 -4.04
N VAL A 13 -7.31 -7.35 -3.80
CA VAL A 13 -6.67 -7.23 -2.49
C VAL A 13 -6.04 -5.85 -2.39
N VAL A 14 -6.71 -4.95 -1.67
CA VAL A 14 -6.31 -3.55 -1.55
C VAL A 14 -5.25 -3.42 -0.46
N VAL A 15 -4.04 -3.04 -0.84
CA VAL A 15 -2.87 -2.93 0.04
C VAL A 15 -2.64 -1.47 0.38
N LEU A 16 -2.89 -1.12 1.65
CA LEU A 16 -2.65 0.22 2.17
C LEU A 16 -1.15 0.55 2.24
N PRO A 17 -0.77 1.84 2.14
CA PRO A 17 0.58 2.26 2.46
C PRO A 17 0.91 2.05 3.94
N LEU A 18 2.18 2.16 4.29
CA LEU A 18 2.66 2.04 5.66
C LEU A 18 2.45 3.34 6.47
N PHE A 19 2.32 3.18 7.79
CA PHE A 19 2.29 4.25 8.80
C PHE A 19 1.14 5.25 8.60
N GLU A 20 1.38 6.54 8.88
CA GLU A 20 0.37 7.60 8.82
C GLU A 20 -0.34 7.73 7.46
N GLU A 21 0.33 7.38 6.35
CA GLU A 21 -0.34 7.38 5.05
C GLU A 21 -1.50 6.37 5.00
N ALA A 22 -1.39 5.24 5.72
CA ALA A 22 -2.43 4.22 5.80
C ALA A 22 -3.72 4.82 6.34
N ASN A 23 -3.62 5.59 7.43
CA ASN A 23 -4.73 6.23 8.10
C ASN A 23 -5.39 7.28 7.19
N ARG A 24 -4.58 8.10 6.50
CA ARG A 24 -5.07 9.15 5.60
C ARG A 24 -5.84 8.61 4.41
N VAL A 25 -5.41 7.48 3.84
CA VAL A 25 -6.03 6.91 2.63
C VAL A 25 -7.03 5.79 2.91
N ARG A 26 -7.24 5.42 4.18
CA ARG A 26 -8.15 4.33 4.57
C ARG A 26 -9.57 4.52 4.05
N ALA A 27 -10.06 5.76 4.11
CA ALA A 27 -11.40 6.11 3.66
C ALA A 27 -11.52 6.03 2.12
N LEU A 28 -10.49 6.45 1.38
CA LEU A 28 -10.38 6.25 -0.06
C LEU A 28 -10.38 4.76 -0.43
N ALA A 29 -9.55 3.96 0.24
CA ALA A 29 -9.47 2.51 -0.01
C ALA A 29 -10.83 1.82 0.23
N ALA A 30 -11.51 2.14 1.33
CA ALA A 30 -12.85 1.62 1.60
C ALA A 30 -13.88 2.08 0.54
N ALA A 31 -13.79 3.31 0.05
CA ALA A 31 -14.64 3.81 -1.01
C ALA A 31 -14.40 3.08 -2.35
N ILE A 32 -13.14 2.79 -2.70
CA ILE A 32 -12.77 1.96 -3.85
C ILE A 32 -13.38 0.56 -3.70
N CYS A 33 -13.22 -0.09 -2.54
CA CYS A 33 -13.79 -1.43 -2.30
C CYS A 33 -15.32 -1.47 -2.48
N ARG A 34 -16.04 -0.46 -1.96
CA ARG A 34 -17.49 -0.33 -2.15
C ARG A 34 -17.86 -0.06 -3.62
N ALA A 35 -17.06 0.71 -4.33
CA ALA A 35 -17.25 0.98 -5.74
C ALA A 35 -17.00 -0.27 -6.61
N LEU A 36 -15.99 -1.08 -6.30
CA LEU A 36 -15.73 -2.37 -6.92
C LEU A 36 -16.85 -3.38 -6.65
N ALA A 37 -17.39 -3.40 -5.43
CA ALA A 37 -18.53 -4.25 -5.08
C ALA A 37 -19.75 -3.97 -5.98
N ARG A 38 -20.03 -2.69 -6.29
CA ARG A 38 -21.09 -2.29 -7.23
C ARG A 38 -20.83 -2.72 -8.68
N ARG A 39 -19.58 -3.00 -9.04
CA ARG A 39 -19.14 -3.51 -10.35
C ARG A 39 -19.02 -5.04 -10.38
N GLY A 40 -19.50 -5.72 -9.34
CA GLY A 40 -19.44 -7.19 -9.25
C GLY A 40 -18.05 -7.75 -8.95
N ILE A 41 -17.12 -6.93 -8.45
CA ILE A 41 -15.77 -7.37 -8.07
C ILE A 41 -15.68 -7.45 -6.55
N GLY A 42 -15.26 -8.60 -6.03
CA GLY A 42 -14.99 -8.78 -4.61
C GLY A 42 -13.72 -8.04 -4.21
N SER A 43 -13.62 -7.58 -2.96
CA SER A 43 -12.38 -6.99 -2.46
C SER A 43 -12.08 -7.31 -1.01
N LEU A 44 -10.79 -7.35 -0.70
CA LEU A 44 -10.23 -7.51 0.63
C LEU A 44 -9.46 -6.23 0.99
N LEU A 45 -9.60 -5.79 2.24
CA LEU A 45 -8.78 -4.72 2.81
C LEU A 45 -8.13 -5.27 4.09
N PRO A 46 -6.99 -5.99 3.97
CA PRO A 46 -6.25 -6.51 5.10
C PRO A 46 -5.46 -5.41 5.83
N ASP A 47 -5.26 -5.62 7.13
CA ASP A 47 -4.21 -4.97 7.89
C ASP A 47 -3.00 -5.92 7.92
N VAL A 48 -1.80 -5.38 7.74
CA VAL A 48 -0.55 -6.15 7.87
C VAL A 48 -0.09 -6.17 9.34
N PRO A 49 0.77 -7.13 9.75
CA PRO A 49 1.36 -7.12 11.10
C PRO A 49 1.93 -5.75 11.48
N GLY A 50 1.69 -5.27 12.70
CA GLY A 50 2.18 -3.97 13.16
C GLY A 50 1.48 -2.73 12.60
N GLN A 51 0.43 -2.87 11.77
CA GLN A 51 -0.33 -1.75 11.21
C GLN A 51 -1.83 -1.89 11.50
N GLY A 52 -2.54 -0.76 11.53
CA GLY A 52 -3.99 -0.72 11.73
C GLY A 52 -4.43 -1.42 13.01
N GLU A 53 -5.32 -2.41 12.87
CA GLU A 53 -5.87 -3.17 14.01
C GLU A 53 -5.00 -4.39 14.42
N SER A 54 -3.77 -4.48 13.92
CA SER A 54 -2.85 -5.56 14.28
C SER A 54 -2.48 -5.53 15.76
N ARG A 55 -2.46 -6.70 16.39
CA ARG A 55 -1.99 -6.89 17.78
C ARG A 55 -0.47 -7.10 17.89
N VAL A 56 0.21 -7.28 16.76
CA VAL A 56 1.67 -7.45 16.74
C VAL A 56 2.30 -6.07 16.91
N PRO A 57 3.23 -5.88 17.86
CA PRO A 57 3.93 -4.60 18.00
C PRO A 57 4.74 -4.27 16.74
N LEU A 58 4.63 -3.04 16.23
CA LEU A 58 5.32 -2.60 15.01
C LEU A 58 6.85 -2.73 15.12
N GLU A 59 7.41 -2.51 16.31
CA GLU A 59 8.85 -2.66 16.53
C GLU A 59 9.35 -4.12 16.41
N GLN A 60 8.46 -5.08 16.29
CA GLN A 60 8.79 -6.50 16.06
C GLN A 60 8.57 -6.92 14.60
N CYS A 61 8.14 -6.01 13.73
CA CYS A 61 7.83 -6.31 12.33
C CYS A 61 8.90 -5.79 11.37
N GLY A 62 9.12 -6.55 10.30
CA GLY A 62 9.88 -6.16 9.11
C GLY A 62 9.07 -6.26 7.82
N LEU A 63 9.72 -5.94 6.70
CA LEU A 63 9.13 -6.09 5.36
C LEU A 63 8.67 -7.53 5.02
N PRO A 64 9.39 -8.60 5.44
CA PRO A 64 8.90 -9.96 5.26
C PRO A 64 7.55 -10.19 5.96
N ASP A 65 7.39 -9.76 7.21
CA ASP A 65 6.14 -9.93 7.95
C ASP A 65 4.97 -9.22 7.28
N PHE A 66 5.21 -8.01 6.74
CA PHE A 66 4.18 -7.30 5.99
C PHE A 66 3.81 -8.05 4.69
N SER A 67 4.81 -8.60 4.00
CA SER A 67 4.61 -9.36 2.77
C SER A 67 3.82 -10.64 3.01
N ASP A 68 4.16 -11.35 4.07
CA ASP A 68 3.51 -12.59 4.48
C ASP A 68 2.06 -12.31 4.93
N GLY A 69 1.81 -11.20 5.62
CA GLY A 69 0.45 -10.76 5.93
C GLY A 69 -0.44 -10.58 4.70
N ILE A 70 0.09 -10.03 3.60
CA ILE A 70 -0.64 -9.93 2.33
C ILE A 70 -0.77 -11.30 1.65
N ALA A 71 0.29 -12.10 1.64
CA ALA A 71 0.26 -13.44 1.06
C ALA A 71 -0.78 -14.34 1.75
N ASP A 72 -0.89 -14.27 3.08
CA ASP A 72 -1.88 -15.01 3.86
C ASP A 72 -3.31 -14.53 3.56
N ALA A 73 -3.52 -13.22 3.40
CA ALA A 73 -4.83 -12.69 3.00
C ALA A 73 -5.28 -13.21 1.62
N VAL A 74 -4.33 -13.33 0.68
CA VAL A 74 -4.55 -13.94 -0.64
C VAL A 74 -4.82 -15.44 -0.52
N LYS A 75 -4.00 -16.17 0.25
CA LYS A 75 -4.13 -17.63 0.45
C LYS A 75 -5.48 -18.02 1.08
N GLN A 76 -5.98 -17.24 2.02
CA GLN A 76 -7.31 -17.47 2.61
C GLN A 76 -8.46 -17.37 1.59
N ASN A 77 -8.21 -16.87 0.38
CA ASN A 77 -9.18 -16.84 -0.72
C ASN A 77 -8.84 -17.83 -1.84
N SER A 78 -7.63 -18.40 -1.89
CA SER A 78 -7.26 -19.36 -2.94
C SER A 78 -8.02 -20.69 -2.84
N ASP A 79 -8.51 -21.07 -1.66
CA ASP A 79 -9.34 -22.26 -1.45
C ASP A 79 -10.70 -22.19 -2.19
N THR A 80 -11.05 -21.03 -2.75
CA THR A 80 -12.30 -20.79 -3.48
C THR A 80 -12.16 -20.77 -5.00
N SER A 81 -10.99 -21.15 -5.55
CA SER A 81 -10.65 -21.06 -6.99
C SER A 81 -10.75 -19.64 -7.57
N ARG A 82 -10.76 -18.60 -6.72
CA ARG A 82 -10.87 -17.21 -7.13
C ARG A 82 -9.51 -16.63 -7.46
N ARG A 83 -9.42 -15.92 -8.58
CA ARG A 83 -8.21 -15.17 -8.95
C ARG A 83 -8.15 -13.88 -8.13
N CYS A 84 -7.03 -13.72 -7.42
CA CYS A 84 -6.73 -12.53 -6.63
C CYS A 84 -5.79 -11.59 -7.41
N TYR A 85 -6.04 -10.29 -7.30
CA TYR A 85 -5.26 -9.21 -7.90
C TYR A 85 -4.85 -8.22 -6.80
N SER A 86 -3.58 -7.81 -6.78
CA SER A 86 -3.12 -6.79 -5.83
C SER A 86 -3.50 -5.40 -6.34
N VAL A 87 -4.04 -4.56 -5.45
CA VAL A 87 -4.34 -3.14 -5.68
C VAL A 87 -3.61 -2.34 -4.62
N ALA A 88 -2.38 -1.93 -4.92
CA ALA A 88 -1.50 -1.31 -3.96
C ALA A 88 -1.50 0.21 -4.06
N ILE A 89 -1.47 0.89 -2.91
CA ILE A 89 -1.40 2.36 -2.83
C ILE A 89 -0.06 2.76 -2.24
N ARG A 90 0.71 3.58 -2.97
CA ARG A 90 2.02 4.13 -2.55
C ARG A 90 3.00 3.07 -2.04
N SER A 91 3.41 3.15 -0.77
CA SER A 91 4.34 2.19 -0.15
C SER A 91 3.73 0.80 0.05
N GLY A 92 2.40 0.66 -0.10
CA GLY A 92 1.74 -0.64 -0.16
C GLY A 92 2.26 -1.50 -1.33
N ALA A 93 2.81 -0.87 -2.38
CA ALA A 93 3.40 -1.58 -3.52
C ALA A 93 4.72 -2.30 -3.18
N LEU A 94 5.24 -2.12 -1.98
CA LEU A 94 6.39 -2.86 -1.43
C LEU A 94 5.96 -4.15 -0.73
N LEU A 95 4.67 -4.31 -0.40
CA LEU A 95 4.20 -5.29 0.59
C LEU A 95 3.54 -6.52 -0.03
N ASP A 96 3.44 -6.63 -1.35
CA ASP A 96 2.72 -7.72 -1.99
C ASP A 96 3.66 -8.74 -2.66
N ARG A 97 4.96 -8.66 -2.34
CA ARG A 97 6.07 -9.39 -2.99
C ARG A 97 5.93 -10.91 -2.94
N THR A 98 5.49 -11.48 -1.82
CA THR A 98 5.34 -12.93 -1.64
C THR A 98 3.94 -13.43 -1.98
N ALA A 99 3.01 -12.53 -2.29
CA ALA A 99 1.63 -12.88 -2.55
C ALA A 99 1.42 -13.46 -3.96
N ALA A 100 0.79 -14.63 -4.04
CA ALA A 100 0.44 -15.32 -5.27
C ALA A 100 -0.78 -14.68 -5.96
N VAL A 101 -0.56 -13.54 -6.62
CA VAL A 101 -1.61 -12.79 -7.34
C VAL A 101 -1.47 -12.90 -8.86
N HIS A 102 -2.59 -12.68 -9.57
CA HIS A 102 -2.69 -12.81 -11.03
C HIS A 102 -2.38 -11.50 -11.78
N GLY A 103 -2.13 -10.43 -11.04
CA GLY A 103 -1.74 -9.13 -11.56
C GLY A 103 -1.59 -8.12 -10.42
N ARG A 104 -0.90 -7.02 -10.70
CA ARG A 104 -0.70 -5.92 -9.75
C ARG A 104 -1.11 -4.59 -10.36
N TRP A 105 -2.03 -3.91 -9.72
CA TRP A 105 -2.41 -2.54 -10.00
C TRP A 105 -1.85 -1.65 -8.89
N GLN A 106 -1.24 -0.53 -9.26
CA GLN A 106 -0.49 0.32 -8.32
C GLN A 106 -0.86 1.80 -8.50
N LEU A 107 -1.35 2.44 -7.43
CA LEU A 107 -1.57 3.88 -7.38
C LEU A 107 -0.33 4.59 -6.82
N ALA A 108 0.32 5.36 -7.69
CA ALA A 108 1.47 6.20 -7.39
C ALA A 108 2.52 5.48 -6.51
N PRO A 109 3.03 4.32 -6.97
CA PRO A 109 3.91 3.46 -6.17
C PRO A 109 5.12 4.24 -5.67
N GLN A 110 5.47 4.01 -4.40
CA GLN A 110 6.58 4.66 -3.71
C GLN A 110 7.65 3.61 -3.38
N ASP A 111 8.91 3.88 -3.73
CA ASP A 111 10.00 3.01 -3.36
C ASP A 111 10.46 3.23 -1.91
N GLY A 112 11.13 2.23 -1.34
CA GLY A 112 11.49 2.29 0.08
C GLY A 112 12.54 3.37 0.38
N ALA A 113 13.40 3.73 -0.57
CA ALA A 113 14.30 4.88 -0.43
C ALA A 113 13.53 6.21 -0.31
N SER A 114 12.45 6.40 -1.08
CA SER A 114 11.57 7.57 -0.94
C SER A 114 10.81 7.55 0.38
N LEU A 115 10.30 6.38 0.79
CA LEU A 115 9.63 6.23 2.09
C LEU A 115 10.57 6.59 3.25
N LEU A 116 11.83 6.12 3.23
CA LEU A 116 12.81 6.44 4.26
C LEU A 116 13.10 7.94 4.33
N ARG A 117 13.15 8.64 3.19
CA ARG A 117 13.30 10.10 3.16
C ARG A 117 12.11 10.82 3.78
N ASP A 118 10.89 10.37 3.51
CA ASP A 118 9.68 10.92 4.13
C ASP A 118 9.67 10.69 5.65
N LEU A 119 10.06 9.50 6.11
CA LEU A 119 10.22 9.18 7.53
C LEU A 119 11.29 10.05 8.20
N LYS A 120 12.45 10.25 7.55
CA LYS A 120 13.50 11.17 8.02
C LYS A 120 12.95 12.58 8.18
N ARG A 121 12.17 13.08 7.21
CA ARG A 121 11.56 14.41 7.25
C ARG A 121 10.56 14.55 8.41
N ILE A 122 9.72 13.55 8.64
CA ILE A 122 8.77 13.53 9.76
C ILE A 122 9.52 13.57 11.09
N ARG A 123 10.55 12.71 11.26
CA ARG A 123 11.36 12.68 12.48
C ARG A 123 12.14 14.00 12.69
N GLN A 124 12.67 14.60 11.62
CA GLN A 124 13.36 15.89 11.69
C GLN A 124 12.44 17.01 12.17
N ALA A 125 11.17 17.01 11.72
CA ALA A 125 10.18 18.01 12.14
C ALA A 125 9.87 17.94 13.65
N ALA A 126 9.94 16.74 14.24
CA ALA A 126 9.78 16.55 15.69
C ALA A 126 11.03 16.94 16.51
N ARG A 127 12.17 17.24 15.87
CA ARG A 127 13.45 17.60 16.50
C ARG A 127 14.02 18.90 15.91
N PRO A 128 13.34 20.04 16.10
CA PRO A 128 13.83 21.32 15.58
C PRO A 128 15.20 21.67 16.18
N GLY A 129 16.12 22.15 15.34
CA GLY A 129 17.45 22.59 15.78
C GLY A 129 18.49 21.48 15.96
N THR A 130 18.16 20.20 15.75
CA THR A 130 19.14 19.10 15.73
C THR A 130 19.03 18.33 14.41
N PRO A 131 19.93 18.58 13.45
CA PRO A 131 19.92 17.87 12.17
C PRO A 131 20.14 16.37 12.36
N LEU A 132 19.34 15.55 11.67
CA LEU A 132 19.55 14.12 11.58
C LEU A 132 20.65 13.80 10.57
N GLY A 133 21.67 13.06 11.02
CA GLY A 133 22.72 12.51 10.16
C GLY A 133 22.19 11.51 9.13
N ASP A 134 23.09 10.96 8.32
CA ASP A 134 22.69 10.01 7.26
C ASP A 134 22.24 8.65 7.81
N ARG A 135 22.81 8.25 8.95
CA ARG A 135 22.53 6.98 9.65
C ARG A 135 21.68 7.15 10.91
N TRP A 136 20.76 8.11 10.90
CA TRP A 136 19.92 8.52 12.05
C TRP A 136 19.06 7.42 12.71
N TYR A 137 18.97 6.25 12.08
CA TYR A 137 18.23 5.08 12.52
C TYR A 137 19.15 3.91 12.91
N GLN A 138 20.46 4.11 12.89
CA GLN A 138 21.47 3.10 13.27
C GLN A 138 22.17 3.44 14.60
N ASP A 139 21.67 4.44 15.32
CA ASP A 139 22.18 4.84 16.63
C ASP A 139 21.64 3.87 17.71
N GLY A 140 22.12 2.62 17.67
CA GLY A 140 21.76 1.53 18.59
C GLY A 140 20.61 0.63 18.12
N ASP A 141 20.32 -0.39 18.93
CA ASP A 141 19.33 -1.44 18.60
C ASP A 141 17.89 -1.09 19.04
N ALA A 142 17.70 0.08 19.65
CA ALA A 142 16.39 0.50 20.14
C ALA A 142 15.46 0.92 18.99
N PRO A 143 14.14 0.61 19.07
CA PRO A 143 13.16 1.09 18.11
C PRO A 143 13.17 2.62 17.99
N VAL A 144 13.05 3.10 16.76
CA VAL A 144 13.07 4.51 16.41
C VAL A 144 11.65 5.05 16.38
N GLU A 145 11.35 6.02 17.24
CA GLU A 145 10.02 6.66 17.25
C GLU A 145 9.86 7.69 16.11
N ILE A 146 8.81 7.54 15.31
CA ILE A 146 8.46 8.45 14.21
C ILE A 146 6.94 8.65 14.18
N ALA A 147 6.47 9.85 14.52
CA ALA A 147 5.03 10.17 14.58
C ALA A 147 4.23 9.13 15.40
N GLY A 148 4.71 8.79 16.59
CA GLY A 148 4.07 7.80 17.48
C GLY A 148 4.30 6.33 17.10
N ASN A 149 4.88 6.04 15.94
CA ASN A 149 5.23 4.68 15.54
C ASN A 149 6.62 4.30 16.08
N ARG A 150 6.74 3.17 16.77
CA ARG A 150 8.02 2.58 17.19
C ARG A 150 8.48 1.62 16.10
N ILE A 151 9.53 1.98 15.36
CA ILE A 151 9.95 1.26 14.15
C ILE A 151 11.31 0.61 14.39
N ALA A 152 11.44 -0.68 14.07
CA ALA A 152 12.71 -1.40 14.19
C ALA A 152 13.80 -0.78 13.30
N PRO A 153 15.05 -0.61 13.79
CA PRO A 153 16.20 -0.21 12.97
C PRO A 153 16.40 -1.09 11.73
N ASP A 154 16.14 -2.39 11.84
CA ASP A 154 16.26 -3.36 10.74
C ASP A 154 15.25 -3.08 9.62
N LEU A 155 14.01 -2.72 9.98
CA LEU A 155 13.01 -2.29 9.01
C LEU A 155 13.49 -1.04 8.26
N LEU A 156 14.00 -0.04 8.98
CA LEU A 156 14.52 1.20 8.36
C LEU A 156 15.75 0.93 7.48
N THR A 157 16.59 -0.04 7.85
CA THR A 157 17.76 -0.48 7.08
C THR A 157 17.36 -1.21 5.79
N ALA A 158 16.27 -1.96 5.80
CA ALA A 158 15.79 -2.69 4.62
C ALA A 158 15.08 -1.80 3.58
N LEU A 159 14.51 -0.66 4.00
CA LEU A 159 13.73 0.22 3.11
C LEU A 159 14.50 0.68 1.85
N PRO A 160 15.73 1.21 1.91
CA PRO A 160 16.44 1.70 0.72
C PRO A 160 16.62 0.65 -0.39
N LEU A 161 16.67 -0.63 -0.01
CA LEU A 161 16.86 -1.77 -0.92
C LEU A 161 15.55 -2.23 -1.56
N SER A 162 14.42 -1.73 -1.08
CA SER A 162 13.09 -2.22 -1.45
C SER A 162 12.48 -1.41 -2.58
N LYS A 163 12.04 -2.12 -3.62
CA LYS A 163 11.44 -1.55 -4.83
C LYS A 163 10.04 -2.12 -5.05
N PRO A 164 9.09 -1.30 -5.53
CA PRO A 164 7.78 -1.80 -5.95
C PRO A 164 7.94 -2.87 -7.02
N TRP A 165 6.98 -3.80 -7.09
CA TRP A 165 6.98 -4.80 -8.16
C TRP A 165 6.85 -4.11 -9.52
N GLY A 166 7.86 -4.25 -10.37
CA GLY A 166 7.90 -3.67 -11.70
C GLY A 166 7.78 -4.72 -12.81
N ARG A 167 7.80 -4.25 -14.07
CA ARG A 167 7.74 -5.14 -15.26
C ARG A 167 8.95 -6.08 -15.33
N GLU A 168 10.09 -5.64 -14.82
CA GLU A 168 11.32 -6.42 -14.69
C GLU A 168 11.18 -7.63 -13.75
N ASN A 169 10.19 -7.62 -12.86
CA ASN A 169 9.87 -8.76 -12.00
C ASN A 169 8.90 -9.74 -12.66
N GLY A 170 8.41 -9.45 -13.88
CA GLY A 170 7.44 -10.27 -14.61
C GLY A 170 5.99 -10.08 -14.16
N GLY A 171 5.07 -10.77 -14.86
CA GLY A 171 3.63 -10.66 -14.64
C GLY A 171 3.02 -9.37 -15.21
N VAL A 172 1.71 -9.19 -14.98
CA VAL A 172 0.97 -8.01 -15.44
C VAL A 172 0.98 -6.96 -14.34
N VAL A 173 1.57 -5.80 -14.66
CA VAL A 173 1.63 -4.63 -13.76
C VAL A 173 0.98 -3.43 -14.45
N ARG A 174 0.12 -2.71 -13.72
CA ARG A 174 -0.50 -1.45 -14.12
C ARG A 174 -0.18 -0.36 -13.11
N THR A 175 0.47 0.71 -13.56
CA THR A 175 0.79 1.89 -12.75
C THR A 175 -0.16 3.03 -13.12
N VAL A 176 -0.86 3.55 -12.12
CA VAL A 176 -1.72 4.73 -12.23
C VAL A 176 -1.16 5.84 -11.35
N ARG A 177 -1.15 7.07 -11.84
CA ARG A 177 -0.69 8.25 -11.08
C ARG A 177 -1.72 9.36 -11.13
N LEU A 178 -1.65 10.28 -10.18
CA LEU A 178 -2.42 11.52 -10.28
C LEU A 178 -1.79 12.41 -11.35
N GLU A 179 -2.58 13.26 -12.01
CA GLU A 179 -2.09 14.23 -13.01
C GLU A 179 -0.97 15.14 -12.50
N THR A 180 -0.94 15.42 -11.20
CA THR A 180 0.11 16.22 -10.56
C THR A 180 1.46 15.49 -10.40
N ASP A 181 1.49 14.18 -10.63
CA ASP A 181 2.70 13.36 -10.54
C ASP A 181 3.27 13.11 -11.94
N THR A 182 4.40 13.75 -12.24
CA THR A 182 5.03 13.76 -13.57
C THR A 182 5.81 12.49 -13.90
N LEU A 183 5.89 11.54 -12.97
CA LEU A 183 6.57 10.27 -13.22
C LEU A 183 5.81 9.43 -14.25
N PRO A 184 6.49 8.52 -14.97
CA PRO A 184 5.84 7.61 -15.90
C PRO A 184 4.74 6.77 -15.24
N ALA A 185 3.65 6.56 -15.97
CA ALA A 185 2.51 5.73 -15.61
C ALA A 185 1.83 5.16 -16.86
N ASP A 186 1.07 4.08 -16.71
CA ASP A 186 0.18 3.58 -17.75
C ASP A 186 -1.09 4.45 -17.87
N ARG A 187 -1.42 5.24 -16.83
CA ARG A 187 -2.50 6.23 -16.83
C ARG A 187 -2.26 7.33 -15.79
N HIS A 188 -2.53 8.57 -16.17
CA HIS A 188 -2.69 9.69 -15.25
C HIS A 188 -4.19 10.00 -15.05
N VAL A 189 -4.57 10.35 -13.82
CA VAL A 189 -5.97 10.58 -13.45
C VAL A 189 -6.12 11.85 -12.62
N ALA A 190 -7.23 12.56 -12.82
CA ALA A 190 -7.60 13.71 -11.99
C ALA A 190 -7.85 13.27 -10.53
N GLY A 191 -7.45 14.12 -9.57
CA GLY A 191 -7.65 13.89 -8.14
C GLY A 191 -6.59 14.60 -7.30
N THR A 192 -6.75 14.55 -5.97
CA THR A 192 -5.78 15.15 -5.04
C THR A 192 -4.99 14.08 -4.28
N PRO A 193 -3.72 14.34 -3.92
CA PRO A 193 -2.90 13.39 -3.19
C PRO A 193 -3.34 13.30 -1.72
N LEU A 194 -4.39 12.52 -1.43
CA LEU A 194 -4.98 12.40 -0.08
C LEU A 194 -3.96 11.97 0.98
N TRP A 195 -2.95 11.18 0.62
CA TRP A 195 -1.84 10.80 1.50
C TRP A 195 -0.98 11.99 2.01
N ARG A 196 -1.07 13.16 1.37
CA ARG A 196 -0.41 14.39 1.81
C ARG A 196 -1.29 15.29 2.69
N ARG A 197 -2.57 14.96 2.90
CA ARG A 197 -3.47 15.74 3.76
C ARG A 197 -3.08 15.56 5.23
N ALA A 198 -3.43 16.56 6.04
CA ALA A 198 -3.23 16.49 7.48
C ALA A 198 -4.21 15.47 8.10
N GLU A 199 -5.49 15.58 7.73
CA GLU A 199 -6.56 14.72 8.21
C GLU A 199 -6.98 13.69 7.14
N PRO A 200 -7.50 12.51 7.56
CA PRO A 200 -8.16 11.58 6.65
C PRO A 200 -9.31 12.24 5.92
N ASP A 201 -9.41 11.98 4.61
CA ASP A 201 -10.45 12.53 3.76
C ASP A 201 -10.87 11.51 2.71
N THR A 202 -11.98 11.77 2.03
CA THR A 202 -12.48 10.98 0.91
C THR A 202 -12.57 11.84 -0.33
N ASP A 203 -12.31 11.21 -1.48
CA ASP A 203 -12.60 11.78 -2.78
C ASP A 203 -13.48 10.77 -3.53
N PRO A 204 -14.82 10.91 -3.47
CA PRO A 204 -15.73 9.96 -4.10
C PRO A 204 -15.56 9.88 -5.62
N ALA A 205 -15.17 10.98 -6.27
CA ALA A 205 -14.93 11.03 -7.71
C ALA A 205 -13.67 10.24 -8.08
N LEU A 206 -12.57 10.48 -7.35
CA LEU A 206 -11.36 9.68 -7.50
C LEU A 206 -11.61 8.20 -7.19
N ALA A 207 -12.32 7.88 -6.11
CA ALA A 207 -12.64 6.50 -5.75
C ALA A 207 -13.42 5.77 -6.86
N ALA A 208 -14.41 6.44 -7.47
CA ALA A 208 -15.16 5.89 -8.59
C ALA A 208 -14.27 5.68 -9.82
N LEU A 209 -13.45 6.68 -10.18
CA LEU A 209 -12.53 6.63 -11.32
C LEU A 209 -11.53 5.48 -11.18
N LEU A 210 -10.90 5.34 -10.01
CA LEU A 210 -9.95 4.26 -9.75
C LEU A 210 -10.64 2.90 -9.77
N ALA A 211 -11.86 2.79 -9.23
CA ALA A 211 -12.61 1.54 -9.27
C ALA A 211 -13.01 1.13 -10.70
N ASP A 212 -13.35 2.07 -11.58
CA ASP A 212 -13.54 1.81 -13.01
C ASP A 212 -12.25 1.29 -13.65
N ASP A 213 -11.12 1.98 -13.42
CA ASP A 213 -9.84 1.58 -14.00
C ASP A 213 -9.39 0.20 -13.52
N ILE A 214 -9.55 -0.11 -12.24
CA ILE A 214 -9.25 -1.42 -11.65
C ILE A 214 -10.17 -2.49 -12.25
N ALA A 215 -11.47 -2.23 -12.36
CA ALA A 215 -12.43 -3.20 -12.89
C ALA A 215 -12.16 -3.53 -14.35
N ASP A 216 -11.96 -2.51 -15.19
CA ASP A 216 -11.62 -2.68 -16.60
C ASP A 216 -10.29 -3.43 -16.77
N TRP A 217 -9.30 -3.13 -15.93
CA TRP A 217 -8.02 -3.81 -15.96
C TRP A 217 -8.11 -5.27 -15.52
N ILE A 218 -8.85 -5.58 -14.45
CA ILE A 218 -9.10 -6.96 -14.00
C ILE A 218 -9.79 -7.75 -15.11
N ALA A 219 -10.84 -7.19 -15.74
CA ALA A 219 -11.54 -7.85 -16.84
C ALA A 219 -10.59 -8.24 -17.98
N ARG A 220 -9.69 -7.33 -18.39
CA ARG A 220 -8.67 -7.63 -19.41
C ARG A 220 -7.65 -8.69 -18.99
N CYS A 221 -7.40 -8.86 -17.69
CA CYS A 221 -6.53 -9.91 -17.18
C CYS A 221 -7.23 -11.27 -17.07
N GLU A 222 -8.55 -11.29 -17.05
CA GLU A 222 -9.39 -12.50 -17.00
C GLU A 222 -9.57 -13.14 -18.37
N GLY A 223 -9.58 -12.35 -19.45
CA GLY A 223 -9.75 -12.80 -20.84
C GLY A 223 -11.03 -12.26 -21.44
#